data_AF-A0A2V9AQ32-F1
#
_entry.id   AF-A0A2V9AQ32-F1
#
_cell.length_a   1.000
_cell.length_b   1.000
_cell.length_c   1.000
_cell.angle_alpha   90.00
_cell.angle_beta   90.00
_cell.angle_gamma   90.00
#
_symmetry.space_group_name_H-M   'P 1'
#
loop_
_entity.id
_entity.type
_entity.pdbx_description
1 polymer ?
#
loop_
_entity_poly.entity_id
_entity_poly.type
_entity_poly.pdbx_seq_one_letter_code
_entity_poly.pdbx_strand_id
1 'polypeptide(L)'
;MALNENKRIQDFPASVSGPMQHPLHLSASDIMVDSATPAKRKRGKSLSRRTGQDGHIEKSGRWYVVRYWKDIAGQEKRQHVRERICPISGPGSLSRSERKRKAKEIIQSSGVDTAEHFTTVVKPNPTGVLFRDQAEVWLQNSQNRKRNPIGNSYAVTIQGALDKWILPVIGDVPLGSVDNLTVKPLIDKMSAAGLSARTISKYVEFVQQTVASLKGVNGEPVHKRVWDAETMDLPVVEHSKQKRPSLKADPISELIRGSSCQEQALYVLLAATGMRISEALALETKHFINNGRTIMVEQQVEKDTPRIVLHLKTNAAKREIDLHPDIAEYLRKYITGRTGLLFSHSKWDALSSQQTGRPLAHSQTHKNGAGAERHGLACIQAIPQNMVAWTTLSGGHQ
;
A
#
# COMPACT_ATOMS: atom_id res chain seq x y z
N MET A 1 -35.41 65.43 10.57
CA MET A 1 -36.42 65.19 11.62
C MET A 1 -36.67 63.69 11.63
N ALA A 2 -35.94 62.94 12.47
CA ALA A 2 -36.31 62.48 13.83
C ALA A 2 -37.33 61.31 13.75
N LEU A 3 -37.17 60.13 14.37
CA LEU A 3 -36.55 59.68 15.64
C LEU A 3 -35.83 58.30 15.45
N ASN A 4 -34.69 57.98 16.08
CA ASN A 4 -34.42 57.50 17.47
C ASN A 4 -35.28 56.26 17.88
N GLU A 5 -34.77 55.13 18.40
CA GLU A 5 -33.80 54.98 19.51
C GLU A 5 -33.19 53.55 19.67
N ASN A 6 -31.90 53.55 20.03
CA ASN A 6 -31.17 52.71 21.01
C ASN A 6 -31.17 51.17 20.98
N LYS A 7 -29.98 50.62 20.70
CA LYS A 7 -29.25 49.83 21.74
C LYS A 7 -27.72 49.96 21.59
N ARG A 8 -27.09 50.11 22.75
CA ARG A 8 -25.80 50.77 23.04
C ARG A 8 -24.67 49.74 23.19
N ILE A 9 -23.53 49.99 22.54
CA ILE A 9 -22.22 49.45 22.87
C ILE A 9 -21.41 50.63 23.43
N GLN A 10 -20.76 50.48 24.59
CA GLN A 10 -19.68 51.39 25.00
C GLN A 10 -18.59 50.64 25.76
N ASP A 11 -17.36 50.97 25.37
CA ASP A 11 -16.04 50.61 25.89
C ASP A 11 -15.64 51.41 27.15
N PHE A 12 -14.81 50.77 28.01
CA PHE A 12 -13.68 51.23 28.89
C PHE A 12 -13.78 52.53 29.76
N PRO A 13 -13.09 52.69 30.94
CA PRO A 13 -11.64 52.46 31.13
C PRO A 13 -11.06 52.10 32.53
N ALA A 14 -9.76 51.72 32.49
CA ALA A 14 -8.60 51.87 33.42
C ALA A 14 -8.66 51.89 34.98
N SER A 15 -7.85 50.98 35.57
CA SER A 15 -6.92 51.05 36.74
C SER A 15 -7.35 51.55 38.13
N VAL A 16 -6.95 50.81 39.20
CA VAL A 16 -6.18 51.28 40.41
C VAL A 16 -6.04 50.17 41.50
N SER A 17 -4.78 49.94 41.94
CA SER A 17 -4.20 49.44 43.24
C SER A 17 -4.71 48.20 44.01
N GLY A 18 -3.76 47.38 44.53
CA GLY A 18 -3.93 46.16 45.35
C GLY A 18 -4.45 46.35 46.80
N PRO A 19 -4.32 45.38 47.75
CA PRO A 19 -3.13 44.56 48.00
C PRO A 19 -3.34 43.02 48.22
N MET A 20 -2.20 42.33 48.16
CA MET A 20 -1.80 40.99 48.58
C MET A 20 -2.84 40.04 49.21
N GLN A 21 -3.03 38.88 48.56
CA GLN A 21 -3.52 37.66 49.20
C GLN A 21 -2.44 36.57 49.16
N HIS A 22 -2.31 35.91 50.31
CA HIS A 22 -1.30 34.94 50.68
C HIS A 22 -1.10 33.78 49.68
N PRO A 23 0.14 33.28 49.50
CA PRO A 23 0.34 32.02 48.81
C PRO A 23 -0.27 30.88 49.64
N LEU A 24 -1.14 30.07 49.02
CA LEU A 24 -1.65 28.84 49.59
C LEU A 24 -0.47 27.90 49.87
N HIS A 25 -0.09 27.82 51.14
CA HIS A 25 0.89 26.86 51.64
C HIS A 25 0.23 25.47 51.62
N LEU A 26 0.51 24.70 50.56
CA LEU A 26 0.21 23.27 50.55
C LEU A 26 1.11 22.58 51.58
N SER A 27 0.48 22.09 52.64
CA SER A 27 1.11 21.23 53.65
C SER A 27 1.79 20.06 52.95
N ALA A 28 3.12 20.01 53.01
CA ALA A 28 3.90 18.85 52.61
C ALA A 28 3.64 17.72 53.60
N SER A 29 2.59 16.94 53.35
CA SER A 29 2.49 15.59 53.90
C SER A 29 3.58 14.76 53.23
N ASP A 30 4.39 14.08 54.05
CA ASP A 30 5.48 13.18 53.68
C ASP A 30 5.00 12.01 52.79
N ILE A 31 4.78 12.28 51.51
CA ILE A 31 4.66 11.24 50.49
C ILE A 31 6.04 11.11 49.87
N MET A 32 6.80 10.12 50.35
CA MET A 32 7.98 9.64 49.64
C MET A 32 7.54 9.04 48.31
N VAL A 33 7.56 9.86 47.26
CA VAL A 33 7.46 9.38 45.88
C VAL A 33 8.86 8.86 45.51
N ASP A 34 9.00 7.54 45.43
CA ASP A 34 10.22 6.92 44.90
C ASP A 34 10.56 7.54 43.54
N SER A 35 11.79 8.04 43.40
CA SER A 35 12.27 8.60 42.14
C SER A 35 12.12 7.54 41.04
N ALA A 36 11.26 7.78 40.06
CA ALA A 36 11.08 6.90 38.92
C ALA A 36 12.42 6.76 38.18
N THR A 37 13.05 5.59 38.32
CA THR A 37 14.27 5.28 37.58
C THR A 37 13.89 5.20 36.10
N PRO A 38 14.52 5.99 35.19
CA PRO A 38 14.18 5.92 33.78
C PRO A 38 14.40 4.49 33.29
N ALA A 39 13.37 3.90 32.68
CA ALA A 39 13.44 2.55 32.14
C ALA A 39 14.66 2.45 31.21
N LYS A 40 15.67 1.68 31.62
CA LYS A 40 16.88 1.45 30.81
C LYS A 40 16.43 0.95 29.44
N ARG A 41 16.59 1.79 28.40
CA ARG A 41 16.38 1.40 27.00
C ARG A 41 17.15 0.11 26.75
N LYS A 42 16.43 -0.98 26.47
CA LYS A 42 17.05 -2.28 26.16
C LYS A 42 17.83 -2.15 24.85
N ARG A 43 19.14 -1.91 24.94
CA ARG A 43 20.04 -1.91 23.79
C ARG A 43 20.04 -3.33 23.21
N GLY A 44 19.84 -3.46 21.89
CA GLY A 44 19.70 -4.74 21.20
C GLY A 44 20.89 -5.71 21.37
N LYS A 45 20.77 -6.94 20.85
CA LYS A 45 21.83 -7.96 20.97
C LYS A 45 23.10 -7.54 20.18
N SER A 46 24.29 -7.61 20.78
CA SER A 46 25.58 -7.32 20.10
C SER A 46 26.71 -8.15 20.71
N LEU A 47 27.59 -8.68 19.84
CA LEU A 47 28.83 -9.38 20.20
C LEU A 47 29.87 -8.46 20.85
N SER A 48 30.02 -7.22 20.37
CA SER A 48 31.00 -6.26 20.90
C SER A 48 30.85 -5.95 22.40
N ARG A 49 29.65 -6.17 22.94
CA ARG A 49 29.32 -5.97 24.36
C ARG A 49 29.37 -7.24 25.19
N ARG A 50 29.63 -8.38 24.56
CA ARG A 50 29.70 -9.70 25.20
C ARG A 50 31.17 -10.06 25.32
N THR A 51 31.68 -10.07 26.55
CA THR A 51 32.95 -10.74 26.86
C THR A 51 32.75 -12.25 26.73
N GLY A 52 33.76 -12.96 26.21
CA GLY A 52 33.71 -14.43 26.08
C GLY A 52 33.34 -15.12 27.39
N GLN A 53 32.66 -16.26 27.31
CA GLN A 53 32.15 -16.96 28.50
C GLN A 53 33.18 -17.92 29.08
N ASP A 54 33.50 -17.75 30.36
CA ASP A 54 34.29 -18.74 31.10
C ASP A 54 33.42 -19.85 31.74
N GLY A 55 32.10 -19.61 31.85
CA GLY A 55 31.13 -20.51 32.48
C GLY A 55 31.27 -20.63 34.00
N HIS A 56 30.26 -21.23 34.65
CA HIS A 56 30.28 -21.54 36.08
C HIS A 56 30.38 -23.05 36.30
N ILE A 57 31.40 -23.50 37.03
CA ILE A 57 31.58 -24.92 37.37
C ILE A 57 30.96 -25.19 38.74
N GLU A 58 30.00 -26.11 38.78
CA GLU A 58 29.35 -26.55 40.03
C GLU A 58 29.39 -28.07 40.17
N LYS A 59 29.19 -28.54 41.40
CA LYS A 59 28.97 -29.96 41.69
C LYS A 59 27.49 -30.26 41.52
N SER A 60 27.16 -31.24 40.69
CA SER A 60 25.79 -31.69 40.47
C SER A 60 25.74 -33.22 40.56
N GLY A 61 25.27 -33.74 41.69
CA GLY A 61 25.25 -35.17 41.97
C GLY A 61 26.66 -35.75 41.99
N ARG A 62 26.93 -36.73 41.11
CA ARG A 62 28.25 -37.41 40.99
C ARG A 62 29.21 -36.76 39.99
N TRP A 63 28.86 -35.59 39.43
CA TRP A 63 29.60 -34.95 38.34
C TRP A 63 29.95 -33.49 38.66
N TYR A 64 31.08 -33.03 38.12
CA TYR A 64 31.33 -31.63 37.87
C TYR A 64 30.66 -31.23 36.55
N VAL A 65 29.88 -30.15 36.56
CA VAL A 65 29.18 -29.62 35.39
C VAL A 65 29.58 -28.17 35.14
N VAL A 66 29.60 -27.76 33.88
CA VAL A 66 29.72 -26.35 33.48
C VAL A 66 28.35 -25.82 33.11
N ARG A 67 28.03 -24.62 33.60
CA ARG A 67 26.85 -23.86 33.20
C ARG A 67 27.25 -22.63 32.41
N TYR A 68 26.61 -22.42 31.28
CA TYR A 68 26.87 -21.29 30.39
C TYR A 68 25.59 -20.86 29.67
N TRP A 69 25.58 -19.67 29.09
CA TRP A 69 24.39 -19.12 28.43
C TRP A 69 24.44 -19.36 26.93
N LYS A 70 23.40 -19.97 26.35
CA LYS A 70 23.28 -20.22 24.91
C LYS A 70 22.12 -19.43 24.32
N ASP A 71 22.35 -18.74 23.20
CA ASP A 71 21.26 -18.17 22.41
C ASP A 71 20.53 -19.30 21.66
N ILE A 72 19.21 -19.22 21.58
CA ILE A 72 18.36 -20.17 20.84
C ILE A 72 17.58 -19.41 19.78
N ALA A 73 17.49 -19.99 18.58
CA ALA A 73 16.74 -19.41 17.48
C ALA A 73 15.27 -19.18 17.89
N GLY A 74 14.76 -17.98 17.64
CA GLY A 74 13.38 -17.61 17.97
C GLY A 74 13.12 -17.23 19.44
N GLN A 75 14.12 -17.30 20.33
CA GLN A 75 13.98 -16.85 21.73
C GLN A 75 14.75 -15.55 22.01
N GLU A 76 14.09 -14.59 22.65
CA GLU A 76 14.74 -13.33 23.06
C GLU A 76 15.71 -13.56 24.23
N LYS A 77 15.30 -14.37 25.21
CA LYS A 77 16.10 -14.74 26.39
C LYS A 77 17.07 -15.87 26.05
N ARG A 78 18.29 -15.81 26.61
CA ARG A 78 19.28 -16.88 26.51
C ARG A 78 18.87 -18.03 27.42
N GLN A 79 19.11 -19.27 27.00
CA GLN A 79 18.92 -20.44 27.85
C GLN A 79 20.20 -20.69 28.64
N HIS A 80 20.06 -21.06 29.91
CA HIS A 80 21.17 -21.51 30.74
C HIS A 80 21.38 -23.01 30.54
N VAL A 81 22.45 -23.37 29.85
CA VAL A 81 22.77 -24.75 29.45
C VAL A 81 23.66 -25.40 30.50
N ARG A 82 23.48 -26.71 30.71
CA ARG A 82 24.29 -27.53 31.64
C ARG A 82 24.99 -28.65 30.88
N GLU A 83 26.30 -28.81 31.09
CA GLU A 83 27.07 -29.90 30.48
C GLU A 83 28.03 -30.55 31.46
N ARG A 84 28.25 -31.87 31.32
CA ARG A 84 29.09 -32.65 32.23
C ARG A 84 30.57 -32.55 31.84
N ILE A 85 31.43 -32.30 32.82
CA ILE A 85 32.89 -32.20 32.64
C ILE A 85 33.56 -33.54 32.98
N CYS A 86 33.38 -34.00 34.22
CA CYS A 86 34.00 -35.23 34.74
C CYS A 86 33.31 -35.70 36.03
N PRO A 87 33.47 -36.96 36.45
CA PRO A 87 32.98 -37.42 37.75
C PRO A 87 33.72 -36.74 38.92
N ILE A 88 33.09 -36.68 40.09
CA ILE A 88 33.67 -36.07 41.30
C ILE A 88 34.80 -36.93 41.88
N SER A 89 34.65 -38.26 41.79
CA SER A 89 35.60 -39.24 42.31
C SER A 89 35.63 -40.48 41.41
N GLY A 90 36.76 -41.19 41.39
CA GLY A 90 36.98 -42.39 40.58
C GLY A 90 37.80 -42.14 39.30
N PRO A 91 37.99 -43.17 38.47
CA PRO A 91 38.73 -43.07 37.21
C PRO A 91 38.09 -42.02 36.30
N GLY A 92 38.91 -41.07 35.84
CA GLY A 92 38.46 -39.93 35.02
C GLY A 92 38.09 -38.65 35.79
N SER A 93 38.26 -38.62 37.12
CA SER A 93 38.21 -37.36 37.89
C SER A 93 39.41 -36.48 37.53
N LEU A 94 39.16 -35.18 37.36
CA LEU A 94 40.14 -34.21 36.89
C LEU A 94 40.50 -33.20 37.99
N SER A 95 41.74 -32.75 37.97
CA SER A 95 42.21 -31.66 38.84
C SER A 95 41.45 -30.36 38.56
N ARG A 96 41.58 -29.38 39.47
CA ARG A 96 40.88 -28.08 39.34
C ARG A 96 41.25 -27.35 38.04
N SER A 97 42.53 -27.38 37.65
CA SER A 97 43.03 -26.76 36.41
C SER A 97 42.52 -27.47 35.16
N GLU A 98 42.56 -28.81 35.15
CA GLU A 98 42.05 -29.62 34.04
C GLU A 98 40.55 -29.47 33.85
N ARG A 99 39.78 -29.36 34.95
CA ARG A 99 38.34 -29.06 34.89
C ARG A 99 38.07 -27.70 34.26
N LYS A 100 38.85 -26.68 34.60
CA LYS A 100 38.73 -25.35 34.01
C LYS A 100 39.06 -25.37 32.51
N ARG A 101 40.09 -26.13 32.11
CA ARG A 101 40.45 -26.30 30.69
C ARG A 101 39.35 -27.01 29.91
N LYS A 102 38.85 -28.14 30.41
CA LYS A 102 37.74 -28.88 29.78
C LYS A 102 36.45 -28.06 29.74
N ALA A 103 36.12 -27.29 30.78
CA ALA A 103 34.97 -26.39 30.76
C ALA A 103 35.08 -25.37 29.62
N LYS A 104 36.27 -24.79 29.42
CA LYS A 104 36.53 -23.86 28.31
C LYS A 104 36.45 -24.55 26.95
N GLU A 105 37.00 -25.76 26.81
CA GLU A 105 36.89 -26.57 25.59
C GLU A 105 35.42 -26.89 25.24
N ILE A 106 34.59 -27.20 26.24
CA ILE A 106 33.14 -27.44 26.08
C ILE A 106 32.41 -26.17 25.62
N ILE A 107 32.71 -25.01 26.22
CA ILE A 107 32.09 -23.74 25.81
C ILE A 107 32.54 -23.36 24.39
N GLN A 108 33.82 -23.55 24.07
CA GLN A 108 34.36 -23.26 22.75
C GLN A 108 33.77 -24.19 21.68
N SER A 109 33.64 -25.50 21.97
CA SER A 109 33.02 -26.47 21.05
C SER A 109 31.53 -26.22 20.85
N SER A 110 30.84 -25.66 21.86
CA SER A 110 29.45 -25.24 21.74
C SER A 110 29.25 -24.02 20.81
N GLY A 111 30.32 -23.33 20.43
CA GLY A 111 30.31 -22.24 19.45
C GLY A 111 29.61 -20.95 19.90
N VAL A 112 29.24 -20.84 21.18
CA VAL A 112 28.41 -19.75 21.73
C VAL A 112 29.02 -18.35 21.53
N ASP A 113 30.35 -18.26 21.54
CA ASP A 113 31.08 -17.01 21.42
C ASP A 113 31.52 -16.69 19.98
N THR A 114 31.25 -17.58 19.02
CA THR A 114 31.65 -17.39 17.62
C THR A 114 30.75 -16.38 16.90
N ALA A 115 31.35 -15.51 16.08
CA ALA A 115 30.63 -14.55 15.24
C ALA A 115 29.60 -15.20 14.32
N GLU A 116 29.90 -16.41 13.84
CA GLU A 116 29.05 -17.23 12.99
C GLU A 116 27.80 -17.73 13.73
N HIS A 117 27.94 -18.31 14.93
CA HIS A 117 26.80 -18.75 15.75
C HIS A 117 25.89 -17.57 16.11
N PHE A 118 26.44 -16.40 16.45
CA PHE A 118 25.65 -15.20 16.67
C PHE A 118 24.92 -14.74 15.40
N THR A 119 25.58 -14.77 14.25
CA THR A 119 24.95 -14.39 12.98
C THR A 119 23.87 -15.38 12.56
N THR A 120 24.01 -16.67 12.87
CA THR A 120 23.04 -17.72 12.52
C THR A 120 21.86 -17.77 13.50
N VAL A 121 22.10 -17.60 14.80
CA VAL A 121 21.11 -17.85 15.86
C VAL A 121 20.49 -16.56 16.41
N VAL A 122 21.26 -15.45 16.45
CA VAL A 122 20.81 -14.17 17.00
C VAL A 122 20.26 -13.22 15.93
N LYS A 123 20.78 -13.28 14.71
CA LYS A 123 20.15 -12.70 13.52
C LYS A 123 19.52 -13.85 12.75
N PRO A 124 18.23 -14.15 12.90
CA PRO A 124 17.65 -15.24 12.13
C PRO A 124 17.80 -14.89 10.65
N ASN A 125 18.63 -15.64 9.93
CA ASN A 125 18.49 -15.82 8.49
C ASN A 125 17.78 -17.17 8.36
N PRO A 126 16.43 -17.25 8.45
CA PRO A 126 15.78 -18.56 8.51
C PRO A 126 15.65 -19.21 7.13
N THR A 127 16.07 -18.52 6.05
CA THR A 127 15.83 -19.00 4.69
C THR A 127 16.89 -18.61 3.67
N GLY A 128 17.76 -17.62 3.92
CA GLY A 128 18.66 -17.09 2.89
C GLY A 128 17.94 -16.48 1.68
N VAL A 129 16.61 -16.44 1.70
CA VAL A 129 15.76 -15.92 0.64
C VAL A 129 15.95 -14.41 0.58
N LEU A 130 16.34 -13.94 -0.60
CA LEU A 130 16.46 -12.52 -0.87
C LEU A 130 15.07 -11.91 -1.07
N PHE A 131 14.95 -10.61 -0.84
CA PHE A 131 13.70 -9.90 -1.10
C PHE A 131 13.23 -10.09 -2.54
N ARG A 132 14.14 -10.08 -3.53
CA ARG A 132 13.80 -10.26 -4.95
C ARG A 132 13.07 -11.58 -5.21
N ASP A 133 13.58 -12.67 -4.64
CA ASP A 133 13.07 -14.02 -4.90
C ASP A 133 11.66 -14.13 -4.30
N GLN A 134 11.49 -13.61 -3.08
CA GLN A 134 10.18 -13.58 -2.46
C GLN A 134 9.20 -12.66 -3.19
N ALA A 135 9.65 -11.55 -3.77
CA ALA A 135 8.80 -10.63 -4.52
C ALA A 135 8.22 -11.30 -5.77
N GLU A 136 9.02 -12.08 -6.49
CA GLU A 136 8.57 -12.87 -7.63
C GLU A 136 7.53 -13.91 -7.21
N VAL A 137 7.84 -14.70 -6.17
CA VAL A 137 6.91 -15.71 -5.63
C VAL A 137 5.60 -15.07 -5.18
N TRP A 138 5.67 -13.93 -4.48
CA TRP A 138 4.49 -13.20 -4.03
C TRP A 138 3.62 -12.73 -5.20
N LEU A 139 4.23 -12.20 -6.27
CA LEU A 139 3.49 -11.69 -7.42
C LEU A 139 2.85 -12.82 -8.22
N GLN A 140 3.57 -13.93 -8.45
CA GLN A 140 3.04 -15.12 -9.10
C GLN A 140 1.87 -15.71 -8.29
N ASN A 141 2.04 -15.88 -6.98
CA ASN A 141 0.98 -16.36 -6.11
C ASN A 141 -0.23 -15.42 -6.05
N SER A 142 -0.01 -14.10 -6.13
CA SER A 142 -1.09 -13.11 -6.15
C SER A 142 -1.94 -13.18 -7.42
N GLN A 143 -1.38 -13.62 -8.54
CA GLN A 143 -2.11 -13.86 -9.79
C GLN A 143 -2.85 -15.21 -9.76
N ASN A 144 -2.19 -16.24 -9.25
CA ASN A 144 -2.71 -17.62 -9.34
C ASN A 144 -3.63 -18.02 -8.18
N ARG A 145 -3.74 -17.21 -7.13
CA ARG A 145 -4.60 -17.53 -5.98
C ARG A 145 -6.07 -17.55 -6.36
N LYS A 146 -6.80 -18.51 -5.81
CA LYS A 146 -8.26 -18.61 -5.98
C LYS A 146 -9.01 -17.42 -5.36
N ARG A 147 -8.54 -16.93 -4.21
CA ARG A 147 -9.18 -15.83 -3.49
C ARG A 147 -8.68 -14.47 -3.99
N ASN A 148 -9.53 -13.73 -4.69
CA ASN A 148 -9.25 -12.38 -5.20
C ASN A 148 -7.92 -12.31 -5.98
N PRO A 149 -7.75 -13.08 -7.06
CA PRO A 149 -6.57 -12.98 -7.90
C PRO A 149 -6.40 -11.55 -8.41
N ILE A 150 -5.16 -11.10 -8.56
CA ILE A 150 -4.90 -9.84 -9.24
C ILE A 150 -5.01 -10.02 -10.76
N GLY A 151 -5.59 -9.06 -11.45
CA GLY A 151 -5.65 -9.07 -12.91
C GLY A 151 -4.28 -8.76 -13.54
N ASN A 152 -4.07 -9.24 -14.77
CA ASN A 152 -2.79 -9.13 -15.50
C ASN A 152 -2.30 -7.68 -15.62
N SER A 153 -3.16 -6.74 -16.01
CA SER A 153 -2.80 -5.32 -16.09
C SER A 153 -2.29 -4.75 -14.76
N TYR A 154 -2.86 -5.17 -13.63
CA TYR A 154 -2.40 -4.72 -12.32
C TYR A 154 -1.07 -5.40 -11.93
N ALA A 155 -0.88 -6.67 -12.31
CA ALA A 155 0.41 -7.35 -12.13
C ALA A 155 1.54 -6.66 -12.89
N VAL A 156 1.31 -6.24 -14.15
CA VAL A 156 2.28 -5.45 -14.94
C VAL A 156 2.62 -4.13 -14.23
N THR A 157 1.61 -3.46 -13.66
CA THR A 157 1.83 -2.22 -12.89
C THR A 157 2.67 -2.46 -11.63
N ILE A 158 2.44 -3.57 -10.91
CA ILE A 158 3.24 -3.95 -9.74
C ILE A 158 4.67 -4.28 -10.15
N GLN A 159 4.85 -5.08 -11.21
CA GLN A 159 6.16 -5.47 -11.73
C GLN A 159 6.98 -4.22 -12.10
N GLY A 160 6.37 -3.25 -12.81
CA GLY A 160 7.04 -1.99 -13.13
C GLY A 160 7.44 -1.17 -11.89
N ALA A 161 6.69 -1.26 -10.80
CA ALA A 161 7.06 -0.62 -9.53
C ALA A 161 8.21 -1.37 -8.83
N LEU A 162 8.17 -2.70 -8.84
CA LEU A 162 9.22 -3.57 -8.29
C LEU A 162 10.55 -3.30 -9.00
N ASP A 163 10.58 -3.42 -10.32
CA ASP A 163 11.80 -3.33 -11.13
C ASP A 163 12.42 -1.93 -11.09
N LYS A 164 11.59 -0.89 -11.17
CA LYS A 164 12.07 0.49 -11.26
C LYS A 164 12.53 1.04 -9.90
N TRP A 165 11.81 0.73 -8.84
CA TRP A 165 11.97 1.43 -7.56
C TRP A 165 12.48 0.52 -6.45
N ILE A 166 11.85 -0.64 -6.26
CA ILE A 166 12.01 -1.44 -5.04
C ILE A 166 13.23 -2.37 -5.14
N LEU A 167 13.27 -3.23 -6.15
CA LEU A 167 14.34 -4.23 -6.33
C LEU A 167 15.74 -3.61 -6.44
N PRO A 168 15.95 -2.46 -7.10
CA PRO A 168 17.27 -1.83 -7.16
C PRO A 168 17.81 -1.34 -5.81
N VAL A 169 16.97 -1.23 -4.77
CA VAL A 169 17.37 -0.72 -3.44
C VAL A 169 17.43 -1.83 -2.41
N ILE A 170 16.40 -2.68 -2.36
CA ILE A 170 16.25 -3.71 -1.32
C ILE A 170 16.24 -5.14 -1.86
N GLY A 171 16.35 -5.35 -3.17
CA GLY A 171 16.21 -6.67 -3.79
C GLY A 171 17.21 -7.72 -3.29
N ASP A 172 18.45 -7.30 -3.03
CA ASP A 172 19.53 -8.16 -2.53
C ASP A 172 19.64 -8.22 -1.01
N VAL A 173 18.71 -7.57 -0.30
CA VAL A 173 18.63 -7.65 1.16
C VAL A 173 17.96 -8.98 1.53
N PRO A 174 18.50 -9.74 2.50
CA PRO A 174 17.82 -10.92 3.02
C PRO A 174 16.43 -10.55 3.55
N LEU A 175 15.39 -11.30 3.17
CA LEU A 175 14.00 -10.97 3.51
C LEU A 175 13.79 -10.79 5.01
N GLY A 176 14.44 -11.63 5.83
CA GLY A 176 14.39 -11.56 7.29
C GLY A 176 15.04 -10.30 7.89
N SER A 177 15.82 -9.55 7.12
CA SER A 177 16.42 -8.28 7.53
C SER A 177 15.61 -7.05 7.11
N VAL A 178 14.62 -7.21 6.22
CA VAL A 178 13.79 -6.09 5.76
C VAL A 178 12.86 -5.61 6.88
N ASP A 179 13.10 -4.37 7.34
CA ASP A 179 12.41 -3.68 8.42
C ASP A 179 12.20 -2.17 8.12
N ASN A 180 11.60 -1.45 9.08
CA ASN A 180 11.28 -0.02 8.92
C ASN A 180 12.51 0.83 8.50
N LEU A 181 13.70 0.54 9.05
CA LEU A 181 14.90 1.32 8.75
C LEU A 181 15.49 0.96 7.39
N THR A 182 15.42 -0.32 6.99
CA THR A 182 15.89 -0.73 5.65
C THR A 182 15.02 -0.19 4.51
N VAL A 183 13.76 0.14 4.78
CA VAL A 183 12.83 0.71 3.79
C VAL A 183 13.01 2.23 3.65
N LYS A 184 13.58 2.90 4.66
CA LYS A 184 13.77 4.36 4.65
C LYS A 184 14.59 4.86 3.44
N PRO A 185 15.75 4.28 3.06
CA PRO A 185 16.48 4.71 1.87
C PRO A 185 15.68 4.60 0.56
N LEU A 186 14.77 3.63 0.47
CA LEU A 186 13.87 3.50 -0.66
C LEU A 186 12.85 4.66 -0.69
N ILE A 187 12.28 5.03 0.45
CA ILE A 187 11.36 6.17 0.59
C ILE A 187 12.07 7.47 0.23
N ASP A 188 13.28 7.69 0.75
CA ASP A 188 14.10 8.88 0.47
C ASP A 188 14.39 9.00 -1.03
N LYS A 189 14.78 7.90 -1.68
CA LYS A 189 15.03 7.86 -3.13
C LYS A 189 13.80 8.24 -3.94
N MET A 190 12.62 7.70 -3.59
CA MET A 190 11.38 8.02 -4.30
C MET A 190 10.93 9.46 -4.07
N SER A 191 11.11 9.97 -2.85
CA SER A 191 10.79 11.35 -2.48
C SER A 191 11.70 12.34 -3.22
N ALA A 192 13.00 12.08 -3.26
CA ALA A 192 13.97 12.86 -4.01
C ALA A 192 13.68 12.87 -5.52
N ALA A 193 13.12 11.78 -6.05
CA ALA A 193 12.68 11.70 -7.44
C ALA A 193 11.31 12.36 -7.71
N GLY A 194 10.69 12.99 -6.71
CA GLY A 194 9.44 13.74 -6.86
C GLY A 194 8.17 12.88 -6.97
N LEU A 195 8.19 11.63 -6.49
CA LEU A 195 6.98 10.81 -6.46
C LEU A 195 5.98 11.36 -5.44
N SER A 196 4.69 11.25 -5.77
CA SER A 196 3.63 11.66 -4.84
C SER A 196 3.64 10.77 -3.58
N ALA A 197 3.29 11.36 -2.42
CA ALA A 197 3.17 10.62 -1.17
C ALA A 197 2.30 9.35 -1.31
N ARG A 198 1.20 9.44 -2.08
CA ARG A 198 0.30 8.30 -2.32
C ARG A 198 0.97 7.17 -3.08
N THR A 199 1.81 7.50 -4.08
CA THR A 199 2.58 6.51 -4.84
C THR A 199 3.60 5.82 -3.94
N ILE A 200 4.32 6.61 -3.12
CA ILE A 200 5.31 6.10 -2.17
C ILE A 200 4.67 5.14 -1.17
N SER A 201 3.56 5.54 -0.53
CA SER A 201 2.84 4.66 0.39
C SER A 201 2.41 3.36 -0.28
N LYS A 202 1.98 3.42 -1.56
CA LYS A 202 1.55 2.22 -2.28
C LYS A 202 2.70 1.27 -2.58
N TYR A 203 3.88 1.79 -2.93
CA TYR A 203 5.05 0.96 -3.21
C TYR A 203 5.60 0.35 -1.93
N VAL A 204 5.58 1.08 -0.82
CA VAL A 204 5.89 0.53 0.50
C VAL A 204 4.90 -0.57 0.91
N GLU A 205 3.61 -0.42 0.61
CA GLU A 205 2.61 -1.48 0.83
C GLU A 205 2.97 -2.78 0.10
N PHE A 206 3.55 -2.70 -1.12
CA PHE A 206 4.04 -3.90 -1.82
C PHE A 206 5.19 -4.57 -1.06
N VAL A 207 6.14 -3.79 -0.54
CA VAL A 207 7.22 -4.31 0.31
C VAL A 207 6.67 -5.06 1.52
N GLN A 208 5.71 -4.44 2.22
CA GLN A 208 5.07 -5.05 3.39
C GLN A 208 4.35 -6.35 3.05
N GLN A 209 3.64 -6.38 1.92
CA GLN A 209 2.95 -7.58 1.43
C GLN A 209 3.94 -8.68 1.04
N THR A 210 5.05 -8.34 0.38
CA THR A 210 6.11 -9.30 0.04
C THR A 210 6.69 -9.94 1.31
N VAL A 211 7.04 -9.16 2.33
CA VAL A 211 7.57 -9.68 3.60
C VAL A 211 6.56 -10.57 4.30
N ALA A 212 5.29 -10.16 4.35
CA ALA A 212 4.21 -10.95 4.97
C ALA A 212 3.82 -12.21 4.17
N SER A 213 4.19 -12.30 2.89
CA SER A 213 3.82 -13.41 2.02
C SER A 213 4.58 -14.70 2.31
N LEU A 214 5.78 -14.62 2.89
CA LEU A 214 6.51 -15.80 3.30
C LEU A 214 5.85 -16.41 4.53
N LYS A 215 5.26 -17.59 4.35
CA LYS A 215 4.50 -18.30 5.38
C LYS A 215 5.21 -19.58 5.81
N GLY A 216 5.12 -19.89 7.09
CA GLY A 216 5.57 -21.17 7.65
C GLY A 216 4.61 -22.31 7.34
N VAL A 217 4.91 -23.51 7.84
CA VAL A 217 4.10 -24.73 7.64
C VAL A 217 2.68 -24.57 8.18
N ASN A 218 2.49 -23.76 9.23
CA ASN A 218 1.19 -23.44 9.80
C ASN A 218 0.40 -22.38 9.03
N GLY A 219 0.95 -21.82 7.94
CA GLY A 219 0.33 -20.76 7.16
C GLY A 219 0.46 -19.34 7.75
N GLU A 220 1.13 -19.18 8.89
CA GLU A 220 1.41 -17.87 9.48
C GLU A 220 2.65 -17.21 8.85
N PRO A 221 2.71 -15.87 8.79
CA PRO A 221 3.91 -15.18 8.30
C PRO A 221 5.15 -15.54 9.13
N VAL A 222 6.23 -15.94 8.45
CA VAL A 222 7.53 -16.23 9.07
C VAL A 222 8.10 -14.97 9.72
N HIS A 223 7.99 -13.84 9.04
CA HIS A 223 8.48 -12.55 9.52
C HIS A 223 7.31 -11.67 9.98
N LYS A 224 6.95 -11.77 11.26
CA LYS A 224 5.98 -10.88 11.89
C LYS A 224 6.64 -9.52 12.16
N ARG A 225 6.16 -8.47 11.49
CA ARG A 225 6.69 -7.10 11.58
C ARG A 225 5.60 -6.13 12.00
N VAL A 226 5.95 -5.17 12.84
CA VAL A 226 5.15 -3.98 13.10
C VAL A 226 5.74 -2.86 12.26
N TRP A 227 4.97 -2.41 11.27
CA TRP A 227 5.37 -1.34 10.37
C TRP A 227 4.96 0.00 10.99
N ASP A 228 5.92 0.91 11.12
CA ASP A 228 5.71 2.22 11.73
C ASP A 228 6.06 3.32 10.73
N ALA A 229 5.04 4.10 10.36
CA ALA A 229 5.16 5.13 9.34
C ALA A 229 6.12 6.26 9.76
N GLU A 230 6.14 6.61 11.04
CA GLU A 230 7.03 7.64 11.58
C GLU A 230 8.49 7.19 11.52
N THR A 231 8.80 5.97 11.98
CA THR A 231 10.14 5.39 11.88
C THR A 231 10.63 5.29 10.43
N MET A 232 9.74 4.95 9.50
CA MET A 232 10.05 4.88 8.06
C MET A 232 10.19 6.25 7.40
N ASP A 233 9.77 7.34 8.06
CA ASP A 233 9.67 8.68 7.46
C ASP A 233 8.73 8.70 6.24
N LEU A 234 7.62 7.94 6.33
CA LEU A 234 6.68 7.79 5.22
C LEU A 234 5.92 9.12 5.03
N PRO A 235 5.90 9.70 3.82
CA PRO A 235 5.24 10.98 3.60
C PRO A 235 3.74 10.88 3.83
N VAL A 236 3.19 11.89 4.50
CA VAL A 236 1.76 11.96 4.82
C VAL A 236 0.95 12.25 3.55
N VAL A 237 -0.08 11.44 3.31
CA VAL A 237 -1.00 11.66 2.19
C VAL A 237 -2.07 12.66 2.61
N GLU A 238 -1.87 13.92 2.24
CA GLU A 238 -2.89 14.96 2.43
C GLU A 238 -4.00 14.84 1.38
N HIS A 239 -5.15 14.28 1.78
CA HIS A 239 -6.28 14.06 0.87
C HIS A 239 -6.84 15.35 0.26
N SER A 240 -6.82 16.46 0.99
CA SER A 240 -7.28 17.79 0.52
C SER A 240 -6.41 18.36 -0.61
N LYS A 241 -5.11 18.04 -0.62
CA LYS A 241 -4.16 18.48 -1.66
C LYS A 241 -4.12 17.56 -2.88
N GLN A 242 -4.89 16.46 -2.88
CA GLN A 242 -4.98 15.60 -4.04
C GLN A 242 -5.72 16.31 -5.17
N LYS A 243 -5.02 16.55 -6.28
CA LYS A 243 -5.59 17.16 -7.48
C LYS A 243 -6.68 16.26 -8.06
N ARG A 244 -7.94 16.65 -7.83
CA ARG A 244 -9.13 16.00 -8.39
C ARG A 244 -10.02 17.05 -9.06
N PRO A 245 -9.57 17.68 -10.16
CA PRO A 245 -10.40 18.63 -10.88
C PRO A 245 -11.68 17.92 -11.35
N SER A 246 -12.85 18.49 -11.07
CA SER A 246 -14.11 18.13 -11.71
C SER A 246 -14.38 19.11 -12.84
N LEU A 247 -14.71 18.59 -14.03
CA LEU A 247 -15.11 19.42 -15.15
C LEU A 247 -16.55 19.90 -14.92
N LYS A 248 -16.78 21.20 -15.14
CA LYS A 248 -18.12 21.79 -15.12
C LYS A 248 -18.84 21.56 -16.45
N ALA A 249 -20.13 21.88 -16.51
CA ALA A 249 -20.96 21.67 -17.70
C ALA A 249 -20.45 22.43 -18.93
N ASP A 250 -19.94 23.66 -18.78
CA ASP A 250 -19.51 24.48 -19.93
C ASP A 250 -18.29 23.88 -20.64
N PRO A 251 -17.18 23.55 -19.94
CA PRO A 251 -16.05 22.86 -20.58
C PRO A 251 -16.43 21.53 -21.25
N ILE A 252 -17.35 20.76 -20.65
CA ILE A 252 -17.84 19.51 -21.24
C ILE A 252 -18.62 19.79 -22.54
N SER A 253 -19.45 20.83 -22.53
CA SER A 253 -20.24 21.22 -23.70
C SER A 253 -19.35 21.70 -24.85
N GLU A 254 -18.29 22.46 -24.54
CA GLU A 254 -17.28 22.88 -25.52
C GLU A 254 -16.51 21.68 -26.08
N LEU A 255 -16.10 20.74 -25.22
CA LEU A 255 -15.43 19.50 -25.64
C LEU A 255 -16.30 18.68 -26.60
N ILE A 256 -17.59 18.53 -26.30
CA ILE A 256 -18.55 17.81 -27.16
C ILE A 256 -18.72 18.54 -28.50
N ARG A 257 -18.84 19.87 -28.50
CA ARG A 257 -18.99 20.66 -29.74
C ARG A 257 -17.74 20.62 -30.62
N GLY A 258 -16.55 20.57 -30.03
CA GLY A 258 -15.28 20.48 -30.75
C GLY A 258 -14.90 19.08 -31.24
N SER A 259 -15.60 18.05 -30.78
CA SER A 259 -15.35 16.65 -31.13
C SER A 259 -16.17 16.19 -32.34
N SER A 260 -15.74 15.11 -33.01
CA SER A 260 -16.43 14.58 -34.20
C SER A 260 -16.79 13.10 -34.06
N CYS A 261 -17.91 12.72 -34.66
CA CYS A 261 -18.38 11.34 -34.82
C CYS A 261 -18.24 10.46 -33.55
N GLN A 262 -17.24 9.59 -33.52
CA GLN A 262 -17.03 8.59 -32.48
C GLN A 262 -16.60 9.20 -31.14
N GLU A 263 -15.76 10.23 -31.18
CA GLU A 263 -15.31 10.93 -29.96
C GLU A 263 -16.47 11.69 -29.33
N GLN A 264 -17.30 12.34 -30.15
CA GLN A 264 -18.48 13.07 -29.68
C GLN A 264 -19.47 12.14 -28.98
N ALA A 265 -19.79 11.00 -29.60
CA ALA A 265 -20.69 10.02 -28.98
C ALA A 265 -20.13 9.44 -27.67
N LEU A 266 -18.80 9.24 -27.60
CA LEU A 266 -18.15 8.78 -26.39
C LEU A 266 -18.23 9.82 -25.26
N TYR A 267 -18.00 11.09 -25.57
CA TYR A 267 -18.09 12.17 -24.58
C TYR A 267 -19.51 12.39 -24.07
N VAL A 268 -20.51 12.38 -24.97
CA VAL A 268 -21.94 12.45 -24.59
C VAL A 268 -22.29 11.28 -23.66
N LEU A 269 -21.88 10.07 -24.02
CA LEU A 269 -22.14 8.87 -23.22
C LEU A 269 -21.52 8.99 -21.81
N LEU A 270 -20.25 9.35 -21.70
CA LEU A 270 -19.55 9.47 -20.42
C LEU A 270 -20.15 10.58 -19.56
N ALA A 271 -20.50 11.72 -20.16
CA ALA A 271 -21.13 12.85 -19.48
C ALA A 271 -22.51 12.48 -18.92
N ALA A 272 -23.32 11.74 -19.69
CA ALA A 272 -24.67 11.36 -19.29
C ALA A 272 -24.70 10.23 -18.26
N THR A 273 -23.74 9.31 -18.30
CA THR A 273 -23.80 8.06 -17.52
C THR A 273 -22.84 8.01 -16.33
N GLY A 274 -21.76 8.80 -16.35
CA GLY A 274 -20.68 8.69 -15.37
C GLY A 274 -19.98 7.31 -15.37
N MET A 275 -20.09 6.55 -16.48
CA MET A 275 -19.45 5.26 -16.61
C MET A 275 -17.92 5.39 -16.57
N ARG A 276 -17.24 4.33 -16.12
CA ARG A 276 -15.79 4.27 -16.32
C ARG A 276 -15.49 4.15 -17.80
N ILE A 277 -14.43 4.81 -18.25
CA ILE A 277 -14.00 4.76 -19.66
C ILE A 277 -13.82 3.33 -20.17
N SER A 278 -13.30 2.40 -19.36
CA SER A 278 -13.14 1.00 -19.76
C SER A 278 -14.46 0.28 -19.97
N GLU A 279 -15.52 0.66 -19.23
CA GLU A 279 -16.88 0.14 -19.38
C GLU A 279 -17.49 0.70 -20.67
N ALA A 280 -17.38 2.01 -20.89
CA ALA A 280 -17.92 2.67 -22.08
C ALA A 280 -17.29 2.15 -23.38
N LEU A 281 -15.96 1.98 -23.39
CA LEU A 281 -15.23 1.45 -24.55
C LEU A 281 -15.53 -0.02 -24.85
N ALA A 282 -16.11 -0.76 -23.90
CA ALA A 282 -16.52 -2.15 -24.09
C ALA A 282 -17.98 -2.28 -24.54
N LEU A 283 -18.74 -1.18 -24.67
CA LEU A 283 -20.13 -1.28 -25.06
C LEU A 283 -20.27 -1.77 -26.51
N GLU A 284 -21.03 -2.85 -26.66
CA GLU A 284 -21.62 -3.31 -27.92
C GLU A 284 -23.09 -2.89 -28.04
N THR A 285 -23.62 -2.89 -29.26
CA THR A 285 -25.00 -2.50 -29.56
C THR A 285 -26.04 -3.30 -28.76
N LYS A 286 -25.76 -4.58 -28.46
CA LYS A 286 -26.62 -5.46 -27.66
C LYS A 286 -26.86 -4.99 -26.21
N HIS A 287 -25.99 -4.15 -25.66
CA HIS A 287 -26.12 -3.67 -24.28
C HIS A 287 -27.13 -2.53 -24.14
N PHE A 288 -27.58 -1.96 -25.27
CA PHE A 288 -28.65 -0.98 -25.29
C PHE A 288 -30.00 -1.71 -25.32
N ILE A 289 -30.64 -1.79 -24.15
CA ILE A 289 -31.93 -2.45 -23.97
C ILE A 289 -33.04 -1.40 -23.88
N ASN A 290 -34.30 -1.85 -23.74
CA ASN A 290 -35.45 -0.97 -23.58
C ASN A 290 -35.51 0.12 -24.68
N ASN A 291 -35.39 -0.31 -25.95
CA ASN A 291 -35.34 0.57 -27.12
C ASN A 291 -34.24 1.66 -27.05
N GLY A 292 -33.10 1.32 -26.44
CA GLY A 292 -31.94 2.20 -26.29
C GLY A 292 -32.04 3.20 -25.13
N ARG A 293 -33.01 3.03 -24.21
CA ARG A 293 -33.18 3.88 -23.03
C ARG A 293 -32.41 3.41 -21.80
N THR A 294 -31.91 2.18 -21.80
CA THR A 294 -31.17 1.64 -20.67
C THR A 294 -29.91 0.95 -21.18
N ILE A 295 -28.78 1.18 -20.50
CA ILE A 295 -27.50 0.55 -20.80
C ILE A 295 -27.21 -0.52 -19.74
N MET A 296 -27.00 -1.76 -20.18
CA MET A 296 -26.55 -2.84 -19.32
C MET A 296 -25.01 -2.86 -19.26
N VAL A 297 -24.45 -2.55 -18.09
CA VAL A 297 -23.00 -2.53 -17.87
C VAL A 297 -22.55 -3.86 -17.30
N GLU A 298 -21.89 -4.68 -18.12
CA GLU A 298 -21.45 -6.02 -17.70
C GLU A 298 -20.03 -6.41 -18.14
N GLN A 299 -19.39 -5.59 -18.98
CA GLN A 299 -18.04 -5.85 -19.48
C GLN A 299 -17.18 -4.58 -19.52
N GLN A 300 -15.86 -4.77 -19.63
CA GLN A 300 -14.91 -3.67 -19.74
C GLN A 300 -13.72 -4.04 -20.65
N VAL A 301 -12.99 -3.03 -21.11
CA VAL A 301 -11.73 -3.18 -21.84
C VAL A 301 -10.57 -3.24 -20.84
N GLU A 302 -9.66 -4.18 -21.02
CA GLU A 302 -8.41 -4.20 -20.24
C GLU A 302 -7.49 -3.03 -20.66
N LYS A 303 -6.76 -2.46 -19.69
CA LYS A 303 -5.95 -1.25 -19.93
C LYS A 303 -4.77 -1.51 -20.88
N ASP A 304 -4.02 -2.57 -20.61
CA ASP A 304 -2.75 -2.85 -21.30
C ASP A 304 -2.94 -3.73 -22.54
N THR A 305 -4.05 -4.46 -22.61
CA THR A 305 -4.46 -5.19 -23.81
C THR A 305 -5.88 -4.76 -24.19
N PRO A 306 -6.15 -4.38 -25.44
CA PRO A 306 -7.50 -4.00 -25.87
C PRO A 306 -8.34 -5.26 -26.10
N ARG A 307 -8.54 -6.03 -25.03
CA ARG A 307 -9.39 -7.21 -24.96
C ARG A 307 -10.58 -6.86 -24.10
N ILE A 308 -11.76 -7.31 -24.53
CA ILE A 308 -12.98 -7.23 -23.74
C ILE A 308 -12.93 -8.35 -22.71
N VAL A 309 -13.16 -7.99 -21.45
CA VAL A 309 -13.28 -8.93 -20.34
C VAL A 309 -14.68 -8.82 -19.73
N LEU A 310 -15.29 -9.98 -19.47
CA LEU A 310 -16.66 -10.09 -18.93
C LEU A 310 -16.73 -9.90 -17.42
N HIS A 311 -15.60 -9.65 -16.77
CA HIS A 311 -15.57 -9.33 -15.34
C HIS A 311 -15.33 -7.84 -15.15
N LEU A 312 -16.15 -7.23 -14.31
CA LEU A 312 -15.97 -5.85 -13.90
C LEU A 312 -15.09 -5.77 -12.65
N LYS A 313 -14.57 -4.58 -12.37
CA LYS A 313 -13.66 -4.33 -11.23
C LYS A 313 -14.25 -4.78 -9.88
N THR A 314 -15.56 -4.72 -9.73
CA THR A 314 -16.30 -5.11 -8.52
C THR A 314 -17.66 -5.69 -8.91
N ASN A 315 -18.24 -6.59 -8.11
CA ASN A 315 -19.59 -7.11 -8.38
C ASN A 315 -20.65 -6.00 -8.49
N ALA A 316 -20.54 -4.97 -7.64
CA ALA A 316 -21.41 -3.79 -7.68
C ALA A 316 -21.27 -2.93 -8.94
N ALA A 317 -20.27 -3.19 -9.79
CA ALA A 317 -20.14 -2.47 -11.05
C ALA A 317 -21.10 -3.00 -12.11
N LYS A 318 -21.60 -4.25 -11.99
CA LYS A 318 -22.64 -4.78 -12.87
C LYS A 318 -23.95 -4.08 -12.52
N ARG A 319 -24.47 -3.28 -13.46
CA ARG A 319 -25.61 -2.40 -13.23
C ARG A 319 -26.29 -2.02 -14.53
N GLU A 320 -27.53 -1.57 -14.41
CA GLU A 320 -28.27 -0.91 -15.47
C GLU A 320 -28.23 0.61 -15.24
N ILE A 321 -28.14 1.38 -16.33
CA ILE A 321 -28.13 2.84 -16.29
C ILE A 321 -29.22 3.34 -17.22
N ASP A 322 -30.21 4.03 -16.66
CA ASP A 322 -31.25 4.69 -17.44
C ASP A 322 -30.74 5.97 -18.07
N LEU A 323 -31.12 6.19 -19.32
CA LEU A 323 -30.75 7.35 -20.12
C LEU A 323 -31.93 8.32 -20.21
N HIS A 324 -31.61 9.62 -20.16
CA HIS A 324 -32.55 10.66 -20.52
C HIS A 324 -33.02 10.48 -21.97
N PRO A 325 -34.32 10.71 -22.30
CA PRO A 325 -34.88 10.49 -23.64
C PRO A 325 -34.06 11.12 -24.78
N ASP A 326 -33.60 12.35 -24.61
CA ASP A 326 -32.80 13.06 -25.63
C ASP A 326 -31.45 12.39 -25.91
N ILE A 327 -30.80 11.90 -24.84
CA ILE A 327 -29.51 11.18 -24.94
C ILE A 327 -29.73 9.82 -25.57
N ALA A 328 -30.79 9.12 -25.17
CA ALA A 328 -31.18 7.85 -25.78
C ALA A 328 -31.44 8.02 -27.27
N GLU A 329 -32.15 9.09 -27.69
CA GLU A 329 -32.40 9.36 -29.10
C GLU A 329 -31.10 9.64 -29.86
N TYR A 330 -30.22 10.50 -29.32
CA TYR A 330 -28.92 10.81 -29.90
C TYR A 330 -28.06 9.55 -30.07
N LEU A 331 -27.91 8.75 -29.01
CA LEU A 331 -27.11 7.53 -29.05
C LEU A 331 -27.71 6.48 -29.98
N ARG A 332 -29.04 6.37 -30.07
CA ARG A 332 -29.69 5.49 -31.06
C ARG A 332 -29.34 5.88 -32.48
N LYS A 333 -29.42 7.18 -32.84
CA LYS A 333 -29.02 7.67 -34.17
C LYS A 333 -27.57 7.31 -34.48
N TYR A 334 -26.69 7.42 -33.48
CA TYR A 334 -25.31 6.97 -33.60
C TYR A 334 -25.22 5.44 -33.79
N ILE A 335 -25.97 4.64 -33.05
CA ILE A 335 -25.91 3.17 -33.10
C ILE A 335 -26.53 2.60 -34.38
N THR A 336 -27.51 3.28 -35.00
CA THR A 336 -28.20 2.80 -36.20
C THR A 336 -27.21 2.43 -37.31
N GLY A 337 -27.34 1.20 -37.83
CA GLY A 337 -26.47 0.67 -38.89
C GLY A 337 -25.14 0.09 -38.40
N ARG A 338 -24.83 0.15 -37.09
CA ARG A 338 -23.63 -0.47 -36.51
C ARG A 338 -23.94 -1.82 -35.88
N THR A 339 -22.97 -2.72 -35.93
CA THR A 339 -23.03 -4.05 -35.30
C THR A 339 -21.77 -4.28 -34.47
N GLY A 340 -21.92 -4.96 -33.33
CA GLY A 340 -20.79 -5.22 -32.43
C GLY A 340 -20.39 -3.99 -31.60
N LEU A 341 -19.09 -3.75 -31.48
CA LEU A 341 -18.51 -2.73 -30.60
C LEU A 341 -18.83 -1.30 -31.09
N LEU A 342 -19.31 -0.43 -30.19
CA LEU A 342 -19.62 0.97 -30.53
C LEU A 342 -18.36 1.81 -30.80
N PHE A 343 -17.26 1.48 -30.12
CA PHE A 343 -16.03 2.28 -30.10
C PHE A 343 -14.82 1.46 -30.59
N SER A 344 -14.76 1.16 -31.90
CA SER A 344 -13.66 0.46 -32.56
C SER A 344 -12.70 1.39 -33.32
N HIS A 345 -11.47 0.94 -33.57
CA HIS A 345 -10.52 1.65 -34.42
C HIS A 345 -10.60 1.16 -35.89
N SER A 346 -10.84 2.06 -36.83
CA SER A 346 -11.06 1.77 -38.27
C SER A 346 -9.95 0.95 -38.96
N LYS A 347 -8.69 1.08 -38.53
CA LYS A 347 -7.55 0.36 -39.14
C LYS A 347 -7.55 -1.16 -38.95
N TRP A 348 -8.42 -1.73 -38.09
CA TRP A 348 -8.38 -3.16 -37.74
C TRP A 348 -9.63 -3.95 -38.17
N ASP A 349 -10.58 -3.31 -38.84
CA ASP A 349 -11.78 -3.97 -39.37
C ASP A 349 -11.48 -4.96 -40.50
N ALA A 350 -10.29 -4.90 -41.12
CA ALA A 350 -9.92 -5.70 -42.29
C ALA A 350 -9.25 -7.08 -41.98
N LEU A 351 -9.00 -7.44 -40.72
CA LEU A 351 -8.15 -8.61 -40.38
C LEU A 351 -8.73 -9.62 -39.39
N SER A 352 -10.00 -9.52 -38.98
CA SER A 352 -10.55 -10.47 -38.01
C SER A 352 -12.03 -10.75 -38.25
N SER A 353 -12.30 -11.70 -39.14
CA SER A 353 -13.62 -12.31 -39.31
C SER A 353 -14.03 -13.23 -38.17
N GLN A 354 -13.29 -13.29 -37.05
CA GLN A 354 -13.62 -14.17 -35.91
C GLN A 354 -13.56 -13.52 -34.52
N GLN A 355 -13.21 -12.24 -34.39
CA GLN A 355 -13.31 -11.48 -33.15
C GLN A 355 -13.78 -10.06 -33.48
N THR A 356 -14.93 -9.69 -32.94
CA THR A 356 -15.52 -8.34 -32.99
C THR A 356 -14.47 -7.29 -32.61
N GLY A 357 -14.48 -6.15 -33.32
CA GLY A 357 -13.36 -5.21 -33.44
C GLY A 357 -12.61 -4.81 -32.16
N ARG A 358 -11.36 -4.40 -32.33
CA ARG A 358 -10.45 -4.02 -31.24
C ARG A 358 -10.90 -2.67 -30.63
N PRO A 359 -11.14 -2.58 -29.31
CA PRO A 359 -11.51 -1.32 -28.67
C PRO A 359 -10.43 -0.24 -28.80
N LEU A 360 -10.83 1.03 -28.78
CA LEU A 360 -9.91 2.16 -28.70
C LEU A 360 -8.98 1.98 -27.48
N ALA A 361 -7.66 2.09 -27.72
CA ALA A 361 -6.67 1.84 -26.68
C ALA A 361 -6.70 2.94 -25.61
N HIS A 362 -6.66 2.56 -24.32
CA HIS A 362 -6.68 3.50 -23.21
C HIS A 362 -5.47 4.47 -23.20
N SER A 363 -4.38 4.12 -23.89
CA SER A 363 -3.15 4.91 -23.99
C SER A 363 -3.15 6.00 -25.07
N GLN A 364 -4.03 5.94 -26.07
CA GLN A 364 -4.03 6.89 -27.19
C GLN A 364 -4.73 8.22 -26.88
N THR A 365 -5.52 8.28 -25.80
CA THR A 365 -6.06 9.54 -25.24
C THR A 365 -4.97 10.46 -24.67
N HIS A 366 -3.71 10.00 -24.59
CA HIS A 366 -2.59 10.80 -24.09
C HIS A 366 -2.09 11.89 -25.05
N LYS A 367 -2.34 11.78 -26.36
CA LYS A 367 -1.75 12.72 -27.35
C LYS A 367 -2.59 13.98 -27.56
N ASN A 368 -3.88 13.97 -27.23
CA ASN A 368 -4.81 15.08 -27.49
C ASN A 368 -5.41 15.66 -26.19
N GLY A 369 -4.57 16.15 -25.26
CA GLY A 369 -5.02 17.01 -24.17
C GLY A 369 -5.75 16.35 -22.97
N ALA A 370 -6.34 15.17 -23.13
CA ALA A 370 -7.09 14.49 -22.06
C ALA A 370 -6.24 14.07 -20.84
N GLY A 371 -4.91 14.21 -20.92
CA GLY A 371 -3.98 13.93 -19.83
C GLY A 371 -4.18 14.79 -18.58
N ALA A 372 -4.65 16.04 -18.74
CA ALA A 372 -5.02 16.95 -17.64
C ALA A 372 -6.45 16.67 -17.12
N GLU A 373 -7.30 16.06 -17.95
CA GLU A 373 -8.70 15.72 -17.68
C GLU A 373 -8.88 14.31 -17.10
N ARG A 374 -7.78 13.55 -16.93
CA ARG A 374 -7.78 12.17 -16.38
C ARG A 374 -8.44 12.03 -15.00
N HIS A 375 -8.56 13.12 -14.25
CA HIS A 375 -9.31 13.17 -13.00
C HIS A 375 -10.72 13.75 -13.14
N GLY A 376 -10.99 14.52 -14.20
CA GLY A 376 -12.28 15.17 -14.48
C GLY A 376 -13.33 14.22 -15.03
N LEU A 377 -12.97 13.35 -15.98
CA LEU A 377 -13.91 12.38 -16.57
C LEU A 377 -14.30 11.24 -15.61
N ALA A 378 -13.47 10.96 -14.60
CA ALA A 378 -13.79 10.01 -13.52
C ALA A 378 -14.61 10.63 -12.38
N CYS A 379 -14.76 11.96 -12.37
CA CYS A 379 -15.54 12.75 -11.43
C CYS A 379 -16.50 13.68 -12.18
N ILE A 380 -17.15 13.18 -13.24
CA ILE A 380 -18.37 13.80 -13.73
C ILE A 380 -19.43 13.48 -12.67
N GLN A 381 -19.71 14.46 -11.80
CA GLN A 381 -21.00 14.45 -11.12
C GLN A 381 -22.05 14.46 -12.22
N ALA A 382 -22.98 13.50 -12.19
CA ALA A 382 -24.11 13.45 -13.11
C ALA A 382 -24.66 14.87 -13.26
N ILE A 383 -24.58 15.43 -14.47
CA ILE A 383 -25.11 16.76 -14.73
C ILE A 383 -26.62 16.66 -14.43
N PRO A 384 -27.18 17.57 -13.61
CA PRO A 384 -28.63 17.61 -13.41
C PRO A 384 -29.32 17.63 -14.77
N GLN A 385 -30.20 16.65 -15.00
CA GLN A 385 -30.84 16.35 -16.29
C GLN A 385 -31.69 17.52 -16.85
N ASN A 386 -31.77 18.63 -16.13
CA ASN A 386 -32.64 19.77 -16.39
C ASN A 386 -31.91 21.08 -16.78
N MET A 387 -30.59 21.10 -16.98
CA MET A 387 -29.87 22.36 -17.28
C MET A 387 -29.27 22.53 -18.68
N VAL A 388 -29.35 21.53 -19.55
CA VAL A 388 -28.94 21.70 -20.94
C VAL A 388 -30.19 21.60 -21.80
N ALA A 389 -30.57 22.70 -22.43
CA ALA A 389 -31.50 22.64 -23.56
C ALA A 389 -30.80 21.89 -24.70
N TRP A 390 -30.88 20.55 -24.67
CA TRP A 390 -30.30 19.62 -25.65
C TRP A 390 -30.89 19.79 -27.06
N THR A 391 -31.93 20.62 -27.20
CA THR A 391 -32.57 21.04 -28.46
C THR A 391 -31.63 21.78 -29.41
N THR A 392 -30.45 22.22 -28.98
CA THR A 392 -29.49 22.94 -29.85
C THR A 392 -28.50 22.05 -30.60
N LEU A 393 -28.45 20.73 -30.35
CA LEU A 393 -27.57 19.80 -31.09
C LEU A 393 -28.22 19.19 -32.35
N SER A 394 -29.51 19.39 -32.57
CA SER A 394 -30.26 18.88 -33.73
C SER A 394 -30.42 19.90 -34.88
N GLY A 395 -29.96 21.14 -34.72
CA GLY A 395 -30.24 22.25 -35.63
C GLY A 395 -29.21 22.52 -36.74
N GLY A 396 -28.26 21.62 -36.99
CA GLY A 396 -27.08 21.91 -37.82
C GLY A 396 -26.80 20.92 -38.94
N HIS A 397 -27.83 20.43 -39.65
CA HIS A 397 -27.66 19.83 -40.98
C HIS A 397 -28.91 20.08 -41.83
N GLN A 398 -28.85 21.14 -42.63
CA GLN A 398 -29.41 21.13 -43.98
C GLN A 398 -28.25 21.08 -44.97
#